data_AF-A0A428H8G3-F1
#
_entry.id   AF-A0A428H8G3-F1
#
_cell.length_a   1.000
_cell.length_b   1.000
_cell.length_c   1.000
_cell.angle_alpha   90.00
_cell.angle_beta   90.00
_cell.angle_gamma   90.00
#
_symmetry.space_group_name_H-M   'P 1'
#
loop_
_entity.id
_entity.type
_entity.pdbx_description
1 polymer ?
#
loop_
_entity_poly.entity_id
_entity_poly.type
_entity_poly.pdbx_seq_one_letter_code
_entity_poly.pdbx_strand_id
1 'polypeptide(L)'
;MTIEKELNRIVESISLIQTSQAEVPFSEEALEDFTDYLRAYIPNHVGWIKKGNEKLVQSLTKDNQLDREAISQMIVGLHNLSLDFEELCDILLKLSDEIDRKN
;
A
#
# COMPACT_ATOMS: atom_id res chain seq x y z
N MET A 1 8.26 -5.53 14.48
CA MET A 1 7.58 -5.81 13.19
C MET A 1 7.14 -4.45 12.65
N THR A 2 7.56 -4.06 11.44
CA THR A 2 7.21 -2.75 10.85
C THR A 2 6.25 -2.97 9.69
N ILE A 3 5.36 -2.01 9.43
CA ILE A 3 4.43 -2.05 8.29
C ILE A 3 5.16 -2.30 6.97
N GLU A 4 6.30 -1.64 6.77
CA GLU A 4 7.17 -1.81 5.59
C GLU A 4 7.66 -3.26 5.42
N LYS A 5 7.99 -3.96 6.50
CA LYS A 5 8.44 -5.36 6.44
C LYS A 5 7.29 -6.28 6.02
N GLU A 6 6.08 -6.03 6.49
CA GLU A 6 4.91 -6.83 6.11
C GLU A 6 4.45 -6.52 4.68
N LEU A 7 4.52 -5.26 4.24
CA LEU A 7 4.27 -4.87 2.85
C LEU A 7 5.24 -5.58 1.89
N ASN A 8 6.53 -5.59 2.19
CA ASN A 8 7.51 -6.30 1.35
C ASN A 8 7.23 -7.81 1.27
N ARG A 9 6.80 -8.44 2.38
CA ARG A 9 6.38 -9.86 2.38
C ARG A 9 5.15 -10.11 1.51
N ILE A 10 4.20 -9.17 1.51
CA ILE A 10 3.02 -9.22 0.65
C ILE A 10 3.49 -9.16 -0.82
N VAL A 11 4.32 -8.18 -1.19
CA VAL A 11 4.90 -8.07 -2.56
C VAL A 11 5.58 -9.35 -3.02
N GLU A 12 6.43 -9.92 -2.17
CA GLU A 12 7.12 -11.20 -2.45
C GLU A 12 6.11 -12.35 -2.65
N SER A 13 5.11 -12.43 -1.78
CA SER A 13 4.07 -13.48 -1.85
C SER A 13 3.26 -13.37 -3.15
N ILE A 14 2.90 -12.16 -3.59
CA ILE A 14 2.16 -12.02 -4.86
C ILE A 14 3.06 -12.25 -6.07
N SER A 15 4.32 -11.82 -6.03
CA SER A 15 5.29 -12.15 -7.10
C SER A 15 5.45 -13.68 -7.25
N LEU A 16 5.42 -14.43 -6.13
CA LEU A 16 5.40 -15.89 -6.13
C LEU A 16 4.10 -16.47 -6.71
N ILE A 17 2.94 -15.89 -6.39
CA ILE A 17 1.66 -16.29 -7.00
C ILE A 17 1.68 -16.07 -8.52
N GLN A 18 2.18 -14.92 -8.98
CA GLN A 18 2.33 -14.61 -10.41
C GLN A 18 3.22 -15.62 -11.13
N THR A 19 4.41 -15.89 -10.57
CA THR A 19 5.38 -16.82 -11.17
C THR A 19 4.93 -18.27 -11.12
N SER A 20 4.02 -18.64 -10.21
CA SER A 20 3.46 -19.99 -10.12
C SER A 20 2.22 -20.21 -10.99
N GLN A 21 1.54 -19.15 -11.46
CA GLN A 21 0.38 -19.25 -12.35
C GLN A 21 0.74 -19.17 -13.85
N ALA A 22 1.79 -19.88 -14.27
CA ALA A 22 2.29 -19.88 -15.65
C ALA A 22 1.27 -20.30 -16.74
N GLU A 23 0.12 -20.90 -16.36
CA GLU A 23 -0.90 -21.39 -17.30
C GLU A 23 -2.16 -20.50 -17.39
N VAL A 24 -2.34 -19.54 -16.49
CA VAL A 24 -3.50 -18.64 -16.47
C VAL A 24 -3.00 -17.19 -16.41
N PRO A 25 -2.67 -16.57 -17.55
CA PRO A 25 -2.17 -15.19 -17.53
C PRO A 25 -3.28 -14.26 -17.04
N PHE A 26 -3.05 -13.59 -15.92
CA PHE A 26 -3.83 -12.42 -15.52
C PHE A 26 -3.75 -11.35 -16.62
N SER A 27 -4.74 -10.46 -16.71
CA SER A 27 -4.62 -9.31 -17.60
C SER A 27 -3.39 -8.46 -17.24
N GLU A 28 -2.61 -8.04 -18.26
CA GLU A 28 -1.40 -7.22 -18.06
C GLU A 28 -1.74 -5.91 -17.33
N GLU A 29 -2.91 -5.32 -17.63
CA GLU A 29 -3.45 -4.12 -16.99
C GLU A 29 -3.67 -4.32 -15.48
N ALA A 30 -4.37 -5.38 -15.07
CA ALA A 30 -4.62 -5.64 -13.65
C ALA A 30 -3.33 -5.95 -12.88
N LEU A 31 -2.32 -6.54 -13.54
CA LEU A 31 -1.00 -6.79 -12.94
C LEU A 31 -0.17 -5.53 -12.80
N GLU A 32 -0.22 -4.63 -13.78
CA GLU A 32 0.43 -3.32 -13.74
C GLU A 32 -0.14 -2.48 -12.59
N ASP A 33 -1.47 -2.32 -12.55
CA ASP A 33 -2.16 -1.61 -11.47
C ASP A 33 -1.80 -2.17 -10.10
N PHE A 34 -1.84 -3.49 -9.95
CA PHE A 34 -1.50 -4.18 -8.71
C PHE A 34 -0.05 -3.90 -8.26
N THR A 35 0.87 -3.90 -9.22
CA THR A 35 2.30 -3.65 -8.97
C THR A 35 2.53 -2.20 -8.56
N ASP A 36 1.84 -1.26 -9.18
CA ASP A 36 1.95 0.17 -8.90
C ASP A 36 1.46 0.51 -7.48
N TYR A 37 0.35 -0.06 -7.03
CA TYR A 37 -0.11 0.10 -5.65
C TYR A 37 0.92 -0.37 -4.63
N LEU A 38 1.53 -1.53 -4.87
CA LEU A 38 2.49 -2.11 -3.96
C LEU A 38 3.84 -1.41 -3.96
N ARG A 39 4.32 -0.96 -5.12
CA ARG A 39 5.69 -0.41 -5.27
C ARG A 39 5.74 1.11 -5.18
N ALA A 40 4.64 1.80 -5.47
CA ALA A 40 4.62 3.26 -5.52
C ALA A 40 3.62 3.87 -4.52
N TYR A 41 2.32 3.57 -4.65
CA TYR A 41 1.28 4.29 -3.90
C TYR A 41 1.37 4.03 -2.39
N ILE A 42 1.33 2.77 -1.97
CA ILE A 42 1.40 2.41 -0.55
C ILE A 42 2.69 2.90 0.12
N PRO A 43 3.90 2.65 -0.44
CA PRO A 43 5.13 3.16 0.14
C PRO A 43 5.15 4.69 0.27
N ASN A 44 4.59 5.41 -0.70
CA ASN A 44 4.52 6.87 -0.67
C ASN A 44 3.62 7.36 0.48
N HIS A 45 2.41 6.81 0.61
CA HIS A 45 1.48 7.21 1.67
C HIS A 45 1.98 6.80 3.07
N VAL A 46 2.61 5.64 3.20
CA VAL A 46 3.34 5.26 4.43
C VAL A 46 4.46 6.25 4.73
N GLY A 47 5.18 6.72 3.70
CA GLY A 47 6.19 7.77 3.82
C GLY A 47 5.63 9.09 4.36
N TRP A 48 4.42 9.48 3.98
CA TRP A 48 3.77 10.69 4.50
C TRP A 48 3.40 10.55 5.98
N ILE A 49 2.89 9.39 6.38
CA ILE A 49 2.61 9.09 7.79
C ILE A 49 3.89 9.15 8.63
N LYS A 50 4.97 8.53 8.15
CA LYS A 50 6.28 8.55 8.82
C LYS A 50 6.79 9.98 9.00
N LYS A 51 6.79 10.80 7.94
CA LYS A 51 7.22 12.20 7.98
C LYS A 51 6.37 13.04 8.92
N GLY A 52 5.04 12.85 8.91
CA GLY A 52 4.14 13.52 9.84
C GLY A 52 4.45 13.15 11.28
N ASN A 53 4.65 11.87 11.58
CA ASN A 53 5.02 11.42 12.92
C ASN A 53 6.38 11.98 13.37
N GLU A 54 7.39 12.02 12.51
CA GLU A 54 8.69 12.63 12.80
C GLU A 54 8.56 14.11 13.16
N LYS A 55 7.80 14.88 12.37
CA LYS A 55 7.52 16.30 12.67
C LYS A 55 6.80 16.45 14.03
N LEU A 56 5.80 15.62 14.28
CA LEU A 56 5.04 15.64 15.53
C LEU A 56 5.95 15.38 16.74
N VAL A 57 6.77 14.33 16.68
CA VAL A 57 7.74 14.01 17.75
C VAL A 57 8.71 15.16 17.98
N GLN A 58 9.22 15.78 16.92
CA GLN A 58 10.13 16.93 17.03
C GLN A 58 9.44 18.14 17.70
N SER A 59 8.22 18.47 17.29
CA SER A 59 7.45 19.59 17.86
C SER A 59 7.13 19.39 19.35
N LEU A 60 6.76 18.16 19.73
CA LEU A 60 6.52 17.80 21.13
C LEU A 60 7.80 17.87 21.96
N THR A 61 8.93 17.42 21.40
CA THR A 61 10.21 17.39 22.12
C THR A 61 10.82 18.79 22.30
N LYS A 62 10.69 19.66 21.29
CA LYS A 62 11.29 21.01 21.32
C LYS A 62 10.42 22.04 22.02
N ASP A 63 9.13 22.04 21.70
CA ASP A 63 8.23 23.14 22.02
C ASP A 63 7.06 22.71 22.91
N ASN A 64 6.94 21.40 23.21
CA ASN A 64 5.82 20.80 23.94
C ASN A 64 4.45 21.19 23.34
N GLN A 65 4.40 21.29 22.01
CA GLN A 65 3.21 21.66 21.25
C GLN A 65 2.90 20.61 20.18
N LEU A 66 1.63 20.51 19.85
CA LEU A 66 1.16 19.69 18.72
C LEU A 66 1.32 20.48 17.43
N ASP A 67 2.06 19.90 16.49
CA ASP A 67 2.14 20.41 15.12
C ASP A 67 0.88 19.99 14.32
N ARG A 68 0.06 20.98 13.96
CA ARG A 68 -1.17 20.76 13.18
C ARG A 68 -0.88 20.27 11.76
N GLU A 69 0.20 20.72 11.14
CA GLU A 69 0.59 20.28 9.81
C GLU A 69 1.00 18.80 9.86
N ALA A 70 1.80 18.43 10.87
CA ALA A 70 2.19 17.05 11.11
C ALA A 70 0.97 16.12 11.25
N ILE A 71 -0.01 16.51 12.07
CA ILE A 71 -1.26 15.76 12.25
C ILE A 71 -2.05 15.67 10.93
N SER A 72 -2.17 16.78 10.19
CA SER A 72 -2.88 16.80 8.91
C SER A 72 -2.21 15.86 7.90
N GLN A 73 -0.89 15.85 7.86
CA GLN A 73 -0.10 14.99 6.98
C GLN A 73 -0.30 13.50 7.31
N MET A 74 -0.40 13.15 8.60
CA MET A 74 -0.73 11.80 9.04
C MET A 74 -2.16 11.40 8.67
N ILE A 75 -3.14 12.29 8.83
CA ILE A 75 -4.55 12.02 8.48
C ILE A 75 -4.68 11.75 6.98
N VAL A 76 -4.10 12.61 6.14
CA VAL A 76 -4.15 12.44 4.68
C VAL A 76 -3.42 11.16 4.25
N GLY A 77 -2.25 10.89 4.84
CA GLY A 77 -1.51 9.65 4.56
C GLY A 77 -2.29 8.40 4.94
N LEU A 78 -2.97 8.39 6.10
CA LEU A 78 -3.81 7.26 6.53
C LEU A 78 -5.04 7.09 5.63
N HIS A 79 -5.68 8.19 5.24
CA HIS A 79 -6.84 8.14 4.36
C HIS A 79 -6.49 7.60 2.98
N ASN A 80 -5.42 8.10 2.36
CA ASN A 80 -5.02 7.59 1.05
C ASN A 80 -4.56 6.14 1.14
N LEU A 81 -3.89 5.76 2.22
CA LEU A 81 -3.49 4.37 2.44
C LEU A 81 -4.71 3.44 2.55
N SER A 82 -5.83 3.88 3.15
CA SER A 82 -7.05 3.07 3.17
C SER A 82 -7.64 2.90 1.77
N LEU A 83 -7.64 3.96 0.95
CA LEU A 83 -8.10 3.90 -0.44
C LEU A 83 -7.22 2.96 -1.28
N ASP A 84 -5.89 3.01 -1.12
CA ASP A 84 -4.98 2.08 -1.80
C ASP A 84 -5.32 0.61 -1.50
N PHE A 85 -5.70 0.30 -0.26
CA PHE A 85 -6.09 -1.06 0.11
C PHE A 85 -7.46 -1.47 -0.44
N GLU A 86 -8.41 -0.53 -0.54
CA GLU A 86 -9.69 -0.78 -1.21
C GLU A 86 -9.46 -1.15 -2.68
N GLU A 87 -8.60 -0.40 -3.40
CA GLU A 87 -8.32 -0.70 -4.79
C GLU A 87 -7.52 -1.98 -5.00
N LEU A 88 -6.59 -2.31 -4.09
CA LEU A 88 -5.96 -3.63 -4.09
C LEU A 88 -6.97 -4.77 -3.89
N CYS A 89 -7.97 -4.60 -3.02
CA CYS A 89 -9.02 -5.59 -2.84
C CYS A 89 -9.84 -5.76 -4.13
N ASP A 90 -10.22 -4.67 -4.78
CA ASP A 90 -10.96 -4.70 -6.04
C ASP A 90 -10.16 -5.36 -7.17
N ILE A 91 -8.86 -5.08 -7.27
CA ILE A 91 -7.97 -5.76 -8.22
C ILE A 91 -7.90 -7.25 -7.92
N LEU A 92 -7.71 -7.66 -6.66
CA LEU A 92 -7.68 -9.07 -6.27
C LEU A 92 -8.98 -9.80 -6.58
N LEU A 93 -10.13 -9.15 -6.40
CA LEU A 93 -11.44 -9.70 -6.77
C LEU A 93 -11.54 -9.90 -8.29
N LYS A 94 -11.14 -8.91 -9.10
CA LYS A 94 -11.10 -9.05 -10.57
C LYS A 94 -10.20 -10.20 -11.01
N LEU A 95 -9.01 -10.33 -10.41
CA LEU A 95 -8.08 -11.42 -10.68
C LEU A 95 -8.70 -12.78 -10.31
N SER A 96 -9.42 -12.86 -9.18
CA SER A 96 -10.15 -14.07 -8.78
C SER A 96 -11.21 -14.45 -9.82
N ASP A 97 -12.02 -13.49 -10.26
CA ASP A 97 -13.06 -13.71 -11.28
C ASP A 97 -12.49 -14.13 -12.64
N GLU A 98 -11.29 -13.65 -13.00
CA GLU A 98 -10.58 -14.07 -14.20
C GLU A 98 -10.11 -15.53 -14.12
N ILE A 99 -9.63 -15.97 -12.95
CA ILE A 99 -9.24 -17.36 -12.70
C ILE A 99 -10.47 -18.28 -12.80
N ASP A 100 -11.55 -17.92 -12.10
CA ASP A 100 -12.78 -18.74 -12.06
C ASP A 100 -13.43 -18.91 -13.43
N ARG A 101 -13.32 -17.90 -14.32
CA ARG A 101 -13.83 -17.98 -15.70
C ARG A 101 -12.99 -18.87 -16.62
N LYS A 102 -11.73 -19.14 -16.29
CA LYS A 102 -10.80 -19.94 -17.09
C LYS A 102 -10.73 -21.41 -16.66
N ASN A 103 -11.27 -21.76 -15.48
CA ASN A 103 -11.47 -23.13 -14.99
C ASN A 103 -12.84 -23.69 -15.38
#